data_AF-A0A3D1ZG03-F1
#
_entry.id   AF-A0A3D1ZG03-F1
#
_cell.length_a   1.000
_cell.length_b   1.000
_cell.length_c   1.000
_cell.angle_alpha   90.00
_cell.angle_beta   90.00
_cell.angle_gamma   90.00
#
_symmetry.space_group_name_H-M   'P 1'
#
loop_
_entity.id
_entity.type
_entity.pdbx_description
1 polymer ?
#
loop_
_entity_poly.entity_id
_entity_poly.type
_entity_poly.pdbx_seq_one_letter_code
_entity_poly.pdbx_strand_id
1 'polypeptide(L)'
;MIIEASNAQAVETCMSLSVALKRDIAWAGGKAANLGEMINAGIPVSDGFVVATSAYRAFMIEPGLDEMAREALTGVDIQDSDELASSASDIRQRIVSKNISPDLASVFEAGASSIEKNRASTTLRLTSPSLFSSWFLPTSQESCSRWTLPATATKY
;
A
#
# COMPACT_ATOMS: atom_id res chain seq x y z
N MET A 1 -29.51 0.96 -16.30
CA MET A 1 -28.31 1.51 -16.99
C MET A 1 -27.42 2.32 -16.03
N ILE A 2 -27.36 1.97 -14.73
CA ILE A 2 -26.52 2.64 -13.71
C ILE A 2 -25.49 1.66 -13.10
N ILE A 3 -25.78 0.34 -13.15
CA ILE A 3 -24.96 -0.69 -12.51
C ILE A 3 -23.63 -0.95 -13.25
N GLU A 4 -23.56 -0.75 -14.57
CA GLU A 4 -22.32 -0.99 -15.33
C GLU A 4 -21.26 0.11 -15.15
N ALA A 5 -21.66 1.36 -14.94
CA ALA A 5 -20.72 2.47 -14.75
C ALA A 5 -19.99 2.38 -13.39
N SER A 6 -20.71 1.99 -12.33
CA SER A 6 -20.13 1.74 -11.00
C SER A 6 -19.10 0.61 -11.03
N ASN A 7 -19.40 -0.48 -11.74
CA ASN A 7 -18.50 -1.63 -11.80
C ASN A 7 -17.23 -1.34 -12.64
N ALA A 8 -17.34 -0.58 -13.75
CA ALA A 8 -16.18 -0.19 -14.54
C ALA A 8 -15.23 0.76 -13.77
N GLN A 9 -15.79 1.69 -13.00
CA GLN A 9 -15.03 2.64 -12.21
C GLN A 9 -14.37 1.98 -10.98
N ALA A 10 -15.02 0.96 -10.40
CA ALA A 10 -14.45 0.13 -9.34
C ALA A 10 -13.25 -0.71 -9.81
N VAL A 11 -13.31 -1.27 -11.04
CA VAL A 11 -12.21 -2.09 -11.62
C VAL A 11 -10.96 -1.26 -11.93
N GLU A 12 -11.10 0.03 -12.25
CA GLU A 12 -9.96 0.92 -12.45
C GLU A 12 -9.31 1.38 -11.12
N THR A 13 -10.00 1.19 -10.00
CA THR A 13 -9.61 1.73 -8.69
C THR A 13 -8.69 0.78 -7.89
N CYS A 14 -8.74 -0.53 -8.15
CA CYS A 14 -7.92 -1.52 -7.45
C CYS A 14 -7.64 -2.75 -8.33
N MET A 15 -6.36 -3.13 -8.49
CA MET A 15 -5.95 -4.33 -9.26
C MET A 15 -4.79 -5.08 -8.59
N SER A 16 -4.49 -6.29 -9.05
CA SER A 16 -3.35 -7.08 -8.56
C SER A 16 -2.01 -6.41 -8.87
N LEU A 17 -1.05 -6.53 -7.94
CA LEU A 17 0.29 -5.96 -8.05
C LEU A 17 1.08 -6.48 -9.26
N SER A 18 0.85 -7.72 -9.68
CA SER A 18 1.53 -8.34 -10.83
C SER A 18 1.24 -7.64 -12.16
N VAL A 19 0.12 -6.92 -12.24
CA VAL A 19 -0.34 -6.22 -13.45
C VAL A 19 0.26 -4.81 -13.57
N ALA A 20 0.78 -4.25 -12.49
CA ALA A 20 1.33 -2.88 -12.47
C ALA A 20 2.71 -2.82 -13.15
N LEU A 21 2.79 -2.28 -14.37
CA LEU A 21 4.04 -2.15 -15.12
C LEU A 21 4.56 -0.71 -15.10
N LYS A 22 5.82 -0.49 -15.55
CA LYS A 22 6.40 0.86 -15.69
C LYS A 22 5.60 1.81 -16.57
N ARG A 23 4.85 1.29 -17.54
CA ARG A 23 3.95 2.13 -18.37
C ARG A 23 2.74 2.65 -17.59
N ASP A 24 2.42 2.02 -16.47
CA ASP A 24 1.22 2.32 -15.67
C ASP A 24 1.53 3.22 -14.46
N ILE A 25 2.67 3.94 -14.46
CA ILE A 25 3.06 4.85 -13.36
C ILE A 25 1.99 5.90 -13.07
N ALA A 26 1.27 6.39 -14.08
CA ALA A 26 0.19 7.35 -13.89
C ALA A 26 -0.97 6.77 -13.06
N TRP A 27 -1.22 5.46 -13.20
CA TRP A 27 -2.30 4.73 -12.53
C TRP A 27 -1.86 4.11 -11.19
N ALA A 28 -0.75 3.38 -11.17
CA ALA A 28 -0.24 2.64 -10.01
C ALA A 28 0.67 3.46 -9.08
N GLY A 29 1.32 4.50 -9.62
CA GLY A 29 2.46 5.16 -9.00
C GLY A 29 3.77 4.38 -9.19
N GLY A 30 4.90 5.09 -9.02
CA GLY A 30 6.23 4.55 -9.33
C GLY A 30 6.66 3.34 -8.49
N LYS A 31 6.22 3.26 -7.23
CA LYS A 31 6.58 2.13 -6.33
C LYS A 31 5.88 0.83 -6.75
N ALA A 32 4.57 0.90 -6.95
CA ALA A 32 3.77 -0.26 -7.36
C ALA A 32 4.20 -0.74 -8.75
N ALA A 33 4.41 0.17 -9.70
CA ALA A 33 4.95 -0.16 -11.01
C ALA A 33 6.32 -0.87 -10.92
N ASN A 34 7.23 -0.40 -10.07
CA ASN A 34 8.54 -1.04 -9.91
C ASN A 34 8.43 -2.43 -9.26
N LEU A 35 7.54 -2.62 -8.30
CA LEU A 35 7.30 -3.93 -7.68
C LEU A 35 6.65 -4.92 -8.65
N GLY A 36 5.71 -4.48 -9.48
CA GLY A 36 5.12 -5.34 -10.51
C GLY A 36 6.13 -5.74 -11.58
N GLU A 37 7.06 -4.87 -11.97
CA GLU A 37 8.21 -5.24 -12.82
C GLU A 37 9.09 -6.31 -12.17
N MET A 38 9.34 -6.22 -10.86
CA MET A 38 10.12 -7.22 -10.12
C MET A 38 9.43 -8.59 -10.12
N ILE A 39 8.11 -8.62 -9.93
CA ILE A 39 7.30 -9.85 -10.04
C ILE A 39 7.45 -10.46 -11.44
N ASN A 40 7.31 -9.64 -12.48
CA ASN A 40 7.44 -10.09 -13.87
C ASN A 40 8.88 -10.50 -14.25
N ALA A 41 9.89 -9.95 -13.56
CA ALA A 41 11.28 -10.35 -13.68
C ALA A 41 11.61 -11.66 -12.90
N GLY A 42 10.62 -12.30 -12.27
CA GLY A 42 10.80 -13.54 -11.51
C GLY A 42 11.45 -13.35 -10.14
N ILE A 43 11.54 -12.11 -9.64
CA ILE A 43 12.01 -11.83 -8.28
C ILE A 43 10.85 -12.13 -7.33
N PRO A 44 11.07 -12.95 -6.27
CA PRO A 44 10.01 -13.25 -5.32
C PRO A 44 9.63 -11.98 -4.54
N VAL A 45 8.44 -11.48 -4.83
CA VAL A 45 7.78 -10.38 -4.11
C VAL A 45 6.49 -10.95 -3.55
N SER A 46 6.09 -10.49 -2.36
CA SER A 46 4.82 -10.89 -1.74
C SER A 46 3.63 -10.49 -2.61
N ASP A 47 2.62 -11.37 -2.67
CA ASP A 47 1.35 -11.04 -3.33
C ASP A 47 0.72 -9.79 -2.71
N GLY A 48 0.12 -8.97 -3.58
CA GLY A 48 -0.31 -7.62 -3.27
C GLY A 48 -1.39 -7.13 -4.23
N PHE A 49 -2.05 -6.03 -3.85
CA PHE A 49 -2.93 -5.26 -4.70
C PHE A 49 -2.49 -3.80 -4.68
N VAL A 50 -2.84 -3.08 -5.73
CA VAL A 50 -2.50 -1.68 -5.94
C VAL A 50 -3.79 -0.89 -5.90
N VAL A 51 -3.80 0.12 -5.03
CA VAL A 51 -4.82 1.16 -5.04
C VAL A 51 -4.40 2.21 -6.05
N ALA A 52 -5.29 2.48 -7.01
CA ALA A 52 -5.02 3.43 -8.07
C ALA A 52 -4.90 4.87 -7.55
N THR A 53 -4.15 5.70 -8.26
CA THR A 53 -4.07 7.14 -8.01
C THR A 53 -5.42 7.84 -8.14
N SER A 54 -6.33 7.32 -8.97
CA SER A 54 -7.72 7.81 -9.09
C SER A 54 -8.49 7.64 -7.78
N ALA A 55 -8.32 6.51 -7.08
CA ALA A 55 -8.93 6.24 -5.77
C ALA A 55 -8.49 7.27 -4.72
N TYR A 56 -7.18 7.54 -4.69
CA TYR A 56 -6.60 8.56 -3.81
C TYR A 56 -7.15 9.96 -4.13
N ARG A 57 -7.23 10.33 -5.42
CA ARG A 57 -7.81 11.62 -5.83
C ARG A 57 -9.28 11.75 -5.41
N ALA A 58 -10.08 10.70 -5.60
CA ALA A 58 -11.48 10.69 -5.17
C ALA A 58 -11.59 10.94 -3.66
N PHE A 59 -10.78 10.24 -2.85
CA PHE A 59 -10.73 10.42 -1.40
C PHE A 59 -10.26 11.83 -0.96
N MET A 60 -9.39 12.50 -1.73
CA MET A 60 -8.93 13.85 -1.40
C MET A 60 -9.95 14.93 -1.80
N ILE A 61 -10.68 14.73 -2.90
CA ILE A 61 -11.62 15.72 -3.45
C ILE A 61 -12.95 15.71 -2.69
N GLU A 62 -13.56 14.54 -2.48
CA GLU A 62 -14.89 14.39 -1.88
C GLU A 62 -15.05 15.12 -0.53
N PRO A 63 -14.12 14.99 0.43
CA PRO A 63 -14.15 15.71 1.71
C PRO A 63 -13.53 17.12 1.69
N GLY A 64 -13.09 17.63 0.54
CA GLY A 64 -12.39 18.92 0.42
C GLY A 64 -10.99 18.95 1.05
N LEU A 65 -10.35 17.78 1.20
CA LEU A 65 -9.01 17.65 1.79
C LEU A 65 -7.93 18.26 0.88
N ASP A 66 -8.11 18.21 -0.43
CA ASP A 66 -7.17 18.78 -1.40
C ASP A 66 -7.02 20.30 -1.22
N GLU A 67 -8.14 21.02 -1.17
CA GLU A 67 -8.13 22.48 -0.94
C GLU A 67 -7.57 22.81 0.44
N MET A 68 -8.02 22.10 1.48
CA MET A 68 -7.50 22.27 2.83
C MET A 68 -5.98 22.09 2.90
N ALA A 69 -5.42 21.09 2.21
CA ALA A 69 -3.98 20.87 2.18
C ALA A 69 -3.25 21.99 1.41
N ARG A 70 -3.83 22.50 0.32
CA ARG A 70 -3.26 23.65 -0.40
C ARG A 70 -3.27 24.91 0.44
N GLU A 71 -4.37 25.20 1.13
CA GLU A 71 -4.50 26.33 2.04
C GLU A 71 -3.48 26.23 3.18
N ALA A 72 -3.34 25.06 3.80
CA ALA A 72 -2.39 24.83 4.89
C ALA A 72 -0.92 24.98 4.47
N LEU A 73 -0.61 24.77 3.19
CA LEU A 73 0.74 24.99 2.64
C LEU A 73 0.92 26.41 2.07
N THR A 74 -0.11 27.23 2.05
CA THR A 74 -0.03 28.59 1.52
C THR A 74 0.71 29.48 2.51
N GLY A 75 1.90 29.96 2.11
CA GLY A 75 2.70 30.88 2.92
C GLY A 75 3.72 30.22 3.86
N VAL A 76 3.80 28.88 3.86
CA VAL A 76 4.86 28.15 4.59
C VAL A 76 6.21 28.38 3.93
N ASP A 77 7.25 28.71 4.71
CA ASP A 77 8.60 28.84 4.19
C ASP A 77 9.21 27.46 3.90
N ILE A 78 9.64 27.24 2.66
CA ILE A 78 10.24 25.98 2.22
C ILE A 78 11.64 25.78 2.83
N GLN A 79 12.27 26.84 3.33
CA GLN A 79 13.57 26.77 4.00
C GLN A 79 13.46 26.53 5.52
N ASP A 80 12.27 26.69 6.11
CA ASP A 80 12.03 26.39 7.52
C ASP A 80 11.56 24.94 7.66
N SER A 81 12.47 24.06 8.08
CA SER A 81 12.18 22.64 8.27
C SER A 81 11.16 22.37 9.36
N ASP A 82 11.11 23.22 10.39
CA ASP A 82 10.23 23.03 11.55
C ASP A 82 8.80 23.45 11.19
N GLU A 83 8.64 24.57 10.50
CA GLU A 83 7.35 25.03 9.97
C GLU A 83 6.77 24.02 8.97
N LEU A 84 7.59 23.52 8.03
CA LEU A 84 7.20 22.48 7.08
C LEU A 84 6.74 21.20 7.79
N ALA A 85 7.49 20.75 8.80
CA ALA A 85 7.16 19.54 9.54
C ALA A 85 5.84 19.68 10.31
N SER A 86 5.60 20.86 10.92
CA SER A 86 4.34 21.16 11.62
C SER A 86 3.16 21.13 10.65
N SER A 87 3.25 21.85 9.53
CA SER A 87 2.19 21.90 8.51
C SER A 87 1.91 20.52 7.90
N ALA A 88 2.95 19.74 7.62
CA ALA A 88 2.80 18.37 7.13
C ALA A 88 2.12 17.45 8.16
N SER A 89 2.45 17.60 9.45
CA SER A 89 1.81 16.86 10.53
C SER A 89 0.33 17.19 10.63
N ASP A 90 -0.03 18.47 10.55
CA ASP A 90 -1.42 18.93 10.63
C ASP A 90 -2.26 18.42 9.47
N ILE A 91 -1.73 18.52 8.24
CA ILE A 91 -2.38 17.97 7.04
C ILE A 91 -2.57 16.46 7.20
N ARG A 92 -1.55 15.73 7.65
CA ARG A 92 -1.62 14.29 7.89
C ARG A 92 -2.70 13.92 8.90
N GLN A 93 -2.80 14.64 10.02
CA GLN A 93 -3.82 14.38 11.03
C GLN A 93 -5.24 14.58 10.47
N ARG A 94 -5.43 15.64 9.66
CA ARG A 94 -6.71 15.91 9.02
C ARG A 94 -7.09 14.84 8.00
N ILE A 95 -6.14 14.35 7.21
CA ILE A 95 -6.37 13.25 6.27
C ILE A 95 -6.74 11.96 7.02
N VAL A 96 -5.99 11.60 8.07
CA VAL A 96 -6.21 10.36 8.84
C VAL A 96 -7.51 10.36 9.64
N SER A 97 -8.01 11.54 10.04
CA SER A 97 -9.27 11.66 10.77
C SER A 97 -10.53 11.56 9.89
N LYS A 98 -10.39 11.55 8.56
CA LYS A 98 -11.53 11.38 7.64
C LYS A 98 -11.82 9.91 7.41
N ASN A 99 -13.11 9.57 7.45
CA ASN A 99 -13.58 8.25 7.07
C ASN A 99 -13.53 8.09 5.55
N ILE A 100 -13.18 6.90 5.11
CA ILE A 100 -13.25 6.48 3.71
C ILE A 100 -14.73 6.26 3.35
N SER A 101 -15.13 6.72 2.16
CA SER A 101 -16.48 6.51 1.64
C SER A 101 -16.79 5.01 1.49
N PRO A 102 -18.02 4.55 1.78
CA PRO A 102 -18.37 3.12 1.70
C PRO A 102 -18.13 2.51 0.32
N ASP A 103 -18.22 3.30 -0.76
CA ASP A 103 -17.91 2.86 -2.12
C ASP A 103 -16.43 2.46 -2.25
N LEU A 104 -15.50 3.34 -1.86
CA LEU A 104 -14.06 3.06 -1.85
C LEU A 104 -13.69 1.93 -0.89
N ALA A 105 -14.33 1.86 0.28
CA ALA A 105 -14.09 0.79 1.24
C ALA A 105 -14.41 -0.59 0.64
N SER A 106 -15.54 -0.71 -0.06
CA SER A 106 -15.95 -1.96 -0.71
C SER A 106 -14.94 -2.44 -1.77
N VAL A 107 -14.34 -1.50 -2.51
CA VAL A 107 -13.30 -1.80 -3.50
C VAL A 107 -12.02 -2.32 -2.84
N PHE A 108 -11.63 -1.74 -1.70
CA PHE A 108 -10.45 -2.19 -0.95
C PHE A 108 -10.65 -3.56 -0.30
N GLU A 109 -11.84 -3.82 0.23
CA GLU A 109 -12.21 -5.13 0.78
C GLU A 109 -12.22 -6.22 -0.29
N ALA A 110 -12.73 -5.91 -1.48
CA ALA A 110 -12.68 -6.81 -2.62
C ALA A 110 -11.23 -7.11 -3.06
N GLY A 111 -10.38 -6.09 -3.10
CA GLY A 111 -8.95 -6.23 -3.36
C GLY A 111 -8.24 -7.11 -2.33
N ALA A 112 -8.46 -6.86 -1.04
CA ALA A 112 -7.89 -7.66 0.04
C ALA A 112 -8.34 -9.13 -0.01
N SER A 113 -9.64 -9.35 -0.24
CA SER A 113 -10.22 -10.69 -0.38
C SER A 113 -9.65 -11.49 -1.57
N SER A 114 -9.16 -10.80 -2.61
CA SER A 114 -8.51 -11.43 -3.75
C SER A 114 -7.14 -12.04 -3.40
N ILE A 115 -6.44 -11.48 -2.40
CA ILE A 115 -5.13 -11.94 -1.94
C ILE A 115 -5.26 -13.07 -0.91
N GLU A 116 -6.25 -13.03 -0.01
CA GLU A 116 -6.39 -14.04 1.05
C GLU A 116 -6.56 -15.48 0.53
N LYS A 117 -6.94 -15.65 -0.74
CA LYS A 117 -7.01 -16.96 -1.40
C LYS A 117 -5.63 -17.56 -1.74
N ASN A 118 -4.57 -16.73 -1.74
CA ASN A 118 -3.18 -17.13 -1.93
C ASN A 118 -2.43 -16.95 -0.61
N ARG A 119 -2.27 -18.04 0.16
CA ARG A 119 -1.59 -18.06 1.46
C ARG A 119 -0.12 -17.63 1.36
N ALA A 120 0.16 -16.33 1.53
CA ALA A 120 1.30 -15.72 2.24
C ALA A 120 1.34 -14.19 2.02
N SER A 121 0.45 -13.44 2.66
CA SER A 121 0.43 -11.97 2.60
C SER A 121 1.49 -11.38 3.53
N THR A 122 2.44 -10.62 2.97
CA THR A 122 3.44 -9.85 3.74
C THR A 122 3.01 -8.39 3.77
N THR A 123 2.52 -7.92 4.92
CA THR A 123 2.24 -6.51 5.15
C THR A 123 3.52 -5.77 5.52
N LEU A 124 4.11 -5.01 4.60
CA LEU A 124 5.28 -4.16 4.87
C LEU A 124 4.83 -2.79 5.40
N ARG A 125 5.15 -2.49 6.66
CA ARG A 125 5.00 -1.16 7.28
C ARG A 125 6.39 -0.55 7.50
N LEU A 126 6.60 0.66 6.99
CA LEU A 126 7.83 1.42 7.24
C LEU A 126 7.74 2.04 8.65
N THR A 127 8.47 1.53 9.66
CA THR A 127 9.03 2.33 10.77
C THR A 127 9.99 1.54 11.69
N SER A 128 11.14 2.20 11.97
CA SER A 128 12.18 2.08 13.02
C SER A 128 12.32 0.83 13.94
N PRO A 129 13.56 0.35 14.26
CA PRO A 129 13.82 -1.01 14.75
C PRO A 129 13.57 -1.34 16.25
N SER A 130 12.87 -0.54 17.05
CA SER A 130 13.06 -0.64 18.52
C SER A 130 12.08 -1.49 19.35
N LEU A 131 11.04 -2.13 18.81
CA LEU A 131 10.08 -2.89 19.65
C LEU A 131 9.61 -4.19 18.97
N PHE A 132 10.46 -5.23 18.96
CA PHE A 132 10.17 -6.50 18.28
C PHE A 132 9.90 -7.71 19.21
N SER A 133 9.87 -7.57 20.54
CA SER A 133 9.85 -8.77 21.41
C SER A 133 8.49 -9.23 21.95
N SER A 134 7.38 -8.51 21.74
CA SER A 134 6.18 -8.73 22.57
C SER A 134 4.95 -9.34 21.88
N TRP A 135 4.92 -9.51 20.55
CA TRP A 135 3.65 -9.85 19.87
C TRP A 135 3.69 -11.07 18.94
N PHE A 136 4.77 -11.85 18.94
CA PHE A 136 4.84 -13.09 18.17
C PHE A 136 4.75 -14.32 19.07
N LEU A 137 3.52 -14.71 19.44
CA LEU A 137 3.21 -16.07 19.88
C LEU A 137 2.36 -16.73 18.78
N PRO A 138 2.93 -17.65 17.98
CA PRO A 138 2.13 -18.47 17.09
C PRO A 138 1.48 -19.61 17.90
N THR A 139 0.15 -19.69 17.84
CA THR A 139 -0.61 -20.91 18.13
C THR A 139 -0.35 -21.93 17.02
N SER A 140 0.60 -22.82 17.24
CA SER A 140 0.55 -24.26 16.91
C SER A 140 1.96 -24.83 16.97
N GLN A 141 2.22 -25.58 18.04
CA GLN A 141 3.17 -26.69 17.94
C GLN A 141 2.61 -27.66 16.90
N GLU A 142 3.34 -27.90 15.82
CA GLU A 142 3.88 -29.22 15.51
C GLU A 142 4.76 -29.17 14.25
N SER A 143 5.89 -29.86 14.34
CA SER A 143 6.83 -30.19 13.27
C SER A 143 7.88 -29.15 12.85
N CYS A 144 8.64 -28.68 13.83
CA CYS A 144 9.99 -28.14 13.63
C CYS A 144 11.03 -29.26 13.81
N SER A 145 11.26 -30.08 12.77
CA SER A 145 12.45 -30.96 12.68
C SER A 145 12.67 -31.49 11.25
N ARG A 146 12.82 -30.60 10.25
CA ARG A 146 13.23 -31.04 8.90
C ARG A 146 13.90 -29.98 8.02
N TRP A 147 14.69 -29.05 8.56
CA TRP A 147 15.56 -28.22 7.72
C TRP A 147 16.87 -27.89 8.45
N THR A 148 17.74 -28.89 8.59
CA THR A 148 19.18 -28.67 8.70
C THR A 148 19.77 -28.86 7.31
N LEU A 149 20.15 -27.76 6.65
CA LEU A 149 21.00 -27.79 5.47
C LEU A 149 22.45 -28.03 5.91
N PRO A 150 23.19 -29.01 5.38
CA PRO A 150 24.64 -29.04 5.54
C PRO A 150 25.29 -28.08 4.53
N ALA A 151 26.02 -27.10 5.06
CA ALA A 151 27.01 -26.33 4.34
C ALA A 151 28.28 -27.17 4.14
N THR A 152 28.72 -27.35 2.89
CA THR A 152 30.14 -27.58 2.51
C THR A 152 30.26 -27.14 1.04
N ALA A 153 30.86 -25.98 0.73
CA ALA A 153 32.30 -25.67 0.70
C ALA A 153 33.06 -26.47 -0.36
N THR A 154 33.39 -25.77 -1.45
CA THR A 154 34.29 -26.12 -2.55
C THR A 154 35.71 -26.48 -2.07
N LYS A 155 36.28 -27.61 -2.54
CA LYS A 155 37.64 -27.72 -3.15
C LYS A 155 38.10 -29.17 -3.34
N TYR A 156 38.71 -29.39 -4.52
CA TYR A 156 39.39 -30.58 -5.07
C TYR A 156 38.52 -31.71 -5.61
#